data_AF-A0A1Q3SUG4-F1
#
_entry.id   AF-A0A1Q3SUG4-F1
#
_cell.length_a   1.000
_cell.length_b   1.000
_cell.length_c   1.000
_cell.angle_alpha   90.00
_cell.angle_beta   90.00
_cell.angle_gamma   90.00
#
_symmetry.space_group_name_H-M   'P 1'
#
loop_
_entity.id
_entity.type
_entity.pdbx_description
1 polymer ?
#
loop_
_entity_poly.entity_id
_entity_poly.type
_entity_poly.pdbx_seq_one_letter_code
_entity_poly.pdbx_strand_id
1 'polypeptide(L)'
;MAMTLNLRADRELWKYIYVNFPFAGSFHLSVLPDYNQVWAEQLYQEDPVLRPEFLSPRHQRIIRSIERQAKAMGFAYYTSARSKATRLEETYNR
;
A
#
# COMPACT_ATOMS: atom_id res chain seq x y z
N MET A 1 16.09 6.34 -22.44
CA MET A 1 15.65 7.57 -21.76
C MET A 1 15.15 7.16 -20.38
N ALA A 2 15.92 7.45 -19.32
CA ALA A 2 15.49 7.13 -17.96
C ALA A 2 14.36 8.11 -17.60
N MET A 3 13.13 7.60 -17.53
CA MET A 3 12.06 8.32 -16.86
C MET A 3 12.53 8.53 -15.43
N THR A 4 12.90 9.76 -15.09
CA THR A 4 13.02 10.18 -13.70
C THR A 4 11.61 10.04 -13.13
N LEU A 5 11.30 8.84 -12.61
CA LEU A 5 10.16 8.61 -11.77
C LEU A 5 10.16 9.75 -10.76
N ASN A 6 9.04 10.42 -10.57
CA ASN A 6 8.87 11.35 -9.47
C ASN A 6 8.86 10.53 -8.17
N LEU A 7 10.01 9.98 -7.80
CA LEU A 7 10.22 9.02 -6.72
C LEU A 7 9.69 9.57 -5.40
N ARG A 8 9.70 10.90 -5.21
CA ARG A 8 9.10 11.57 -4.05
C ARG A 8 7.58 11.45 -4.00
N ALA A 9 6.88 11.62 -5.13
CA ALA A 9 5.43 11.54 -5.15
C ALA A 9 4.96 10.08 -5.01
N ASP A 10 5.66 9.15 -5.66
CA ASP A 10 5.26 7.74 -5.64
C ASP A 10 5.74 6.99 -4.39
N ARG A 11 6.68 7.54 -3.58
CA ARG A 11 7.16 6.91 -2.33
C ARG A 11 6.04 6.51 -1.39
N GLU A 12 5.09 7.41 -1.14
CA GLU A 12 3.97 7.15 -0.23
C GLU A 12 2.99 6.12 -0.81
N LEU A 13 2.86 6.06 -2.13
CA LEU A 13 2.10 5.01 -2.81
C LEU A 13 2.78 3.64 -2.64
N TRP A 14 4.09 3.54 -2.87
CA TRP A 14 4.83 2.28 -2.70
C TRP A 14 4.82 1.79 -1.25
N LYS A 15 5.00 2.70 -0.27
CA LYS A 15 4.83 2.38 1.15
C LYS A 15 3.42 1.90 1.45
N TYR A 16 2.38 2.59 0.96
CA TYR A 16 1.00 2.17 1.16
C TYR A 16 0.79 0.74 0.68
N ILE A 17 1.31 0.42 -0.50
CA ILE A 17 1.14 -0.90 -1.11
C ILE A 17 1.89 -1.97 -0.34
N TYR A 18 3.15 -1.71 0.04
CA TYR A 18 3.93 -2.62 0.86
C TYR A 18 3.22 -2.95 2.18
N VAL A 19 2.65 -1.94 2.85
CA VAL A 19 1.97 -2.11 4.15
C VAL A 19 0.62 -2.83 4.03
N ASN A 20 -0.18 -2.51 3.00
CA ASN A 20 -1.57 -2.96 2.92
C ASN A 20 -1.79 -4.15 1.96
N PHE A 21 -0.84 -4.40 1.05
CA PHE A 21 -0.94 -5.45 0.03
C PHE A 21 0.31 -6.33 0.03
N PRO A 22 0.51 -7.19 1.05
CA PRO A 22 1.68 -8.06 1.14
C PRO A 22 1.78 -9.06 -0.04
N PHE A 23 0.66 -9.39 -0.69
CA PHE A 23 0.65 -10.20 -1.92
C PHE A 23 1.23 -9.45 -3.12
N ALA A 24 1.35 -8.12 -3.10
CA ALA A 24 1.91 -7.35 -4.21
C ALA A 24 3.36 -7.75 -4.53
N GLY A 25 4.08 -8.34 -3.57
CA GLY A 25 5.39 -8.96 -3.78
C GLY A 25 5.38 -10.17 -4.71
N SER A 26 4.28 -10.91 -4.76
CA SER A 26 4.14 -12.17 -5.50
C SER A 26 3.38 -12.01 -6.82
N PHE A 27 2.79 -10.84 -7.09
CA PHE A 27 1.99 -10.59 -8.29
C PHE A 27 2.44 -9.33 -9.00
N HIS A 28 2.60 -9.44 -10.32
CA HIS A 28 2.79 -8.27 -11.16
C HIS A 28 1.44 -7.55 -11.32
N LEU A 29 1.23 -6.51 -10.53
CA LEU A 29 0.04 -5.66 -10.64
C LEU A 29 0.11 -4.94 -11.99
N SER A 30 -0.83 -5.21 -12.89
CA SER A 30 -0.86 -4.56 -14.22
C SER A 30 -1.02 -3.03 -14.14
N VAL A 31 -1.42 -2.52 -12.98
CA VAL A 31 -1.50 -1.08 -12.66
C VAL A 31 -0.18 -0.47 -12.19
N LEU A 32 0.80 -1.30 -11.83
CA LEU A 32 2.12 -0.91 -11.33
C LEU A 32 3.20 -1.82 -11.91
N PRO A 33 3.49 -1.68 -13.22
CA PRO A 33 4.52 -2.46 -13.88
C PRO A 33 5.90 -2.29 -13.24
N ASP A 34 6.13 -1.19 -12.53
CA ASP A 34 7.40 -0.89 -11.86
C ASP A 34 7.39 -1.25 -10.35
N TYR A 35 6.41 -2.03 -9.85
CA TYR A 35 6.40 -2.43 -8.44
C TYR A 35 7.61 -3.29 -8.11
N ASN A 36 8.50 -2.76 -7.27
CA ASN A 36 9.63 -3.46 -6.70
C ASN A 36 9.46 -3.55 -5.18
N GLN A 37 9.13 -4.75 -4.70
CA GLN A 37 8.92 -5.01 -3.28
C GLN A 37 10.14 -4.65 -2.42
N VAL A 38 11.34 -5.02 -2.87
CA VAL A 38 12.59 -4.77 -2.12
C VAL A 38 12.80 -3.28 -1.92
N TRP A 39 12.55 -2.49 -2.97
CA TRP A 39 12.66 -1.05 -2.85
C TRP A 39 11.55 -0.45 -1.97
N ALA A 40 10.30 -0.91 -2.10
CA ALA A 40 9.21 -0.45 -1.25
C ALA A 40 9.44 -0.79 0.24
N GLU A 41 10.04 -1.95 0.52
CA GLU A 41 10.48 -2.35 1.86
C GLU A 41 11.59 -1.42 2.38
N GLN A 42 12.62 -1.15 1.57
CA GLN A 42 13.67 -0.20 1.94
C GLN A 42 13.10 1.19 2.25
N LEU A 43 12.18 1.70 1.44
CA LEU A 43 11.51 2.98 1.68
C LEU A 43 10.73 3.00 3.00
N TYR A 44 10.13 1.87 3.38
CA TYR A 44 9.42 1.69 4.63
C TYR A 44 10.39 1.58 5.82
N GLN A 45 11.52 0.91 5.67
CA GLN A 45 12.56 0.83 6.71
C GLN A 45 13.20 2.19 6.99
N GLU A 46 13.46 2.99 5.94
CA GLU A 46 13.99 4.36 6.06
C GLU A 46 13.00 5.32 6.73
N ASP A 47 11.71 5.20 6.41
CA ASP A 47 10.64 6.04 6.95
C ASP A 47 9.34 5.23 7.04
N PRO A 48 9.04 4.61 8.20
CA PRO A 48 7.88 3.74 8.35
C PRO A 48 6.57 4.52 8.47
N VAL A 49 6.66 5.85 8.61
CA VAL A 49 5.48 6.70 8.65
C VAL A 49 4.92 6.81 7.25
N LEU A 50 3.71 6.28 7.08
CA LEU A 50 2.88 6.54 5.93
C LEU A 50 2.14 7.85 6.18
N ARG A 51 2.21 8.79 5.24
CA ARG A 51 1.53 10.08 5.29
C ARG A 51 0.40 10.09 4.26
N PRO A 52 -0.83 9.68 4.63
CA PRO A 52 -1.94 9.55 3.69
C PRO A 52 -2.31 10.89 3.03
N GLU A 53 -2.03 12.00 3.70
CA GLU A 53 -2.16 13.37 3.20
C GLU A 53 -1.32 13.66 1.94
N PHE A 54 -0.24 12.91 1.70
CA PHE A 54 0.56 12.98 0.49
C PHE A 54 0.06 12.03 -0.61
N LEU A 55 -1.00 11.25 -0.35
CA LEU A 55 -1.67 10.46 -1.37
C LEU A 55 -2.53 11.35 -2.25
N SER A 56 -1.99 11.69 -3.43
CA SER A 56 -2.71 12.44 -4.45
C SER A 56 -3.96 11.70 -4.95
N PRO A 57 -4.91 12.40 -5.60
CA PRO A 57 -6.05 11.75 -6.25
C PRO A 57 -5.65 10.67 -7.28
N ARG A 58 -4.47 10.80 -7.89
CA ARG A 58 -3.90 9.76 -8.76
C ARG A 58 -3.59 8.49 -7.97
N HIS A 59 -2.97 8.60 -6.80
CA HIS A 59 -2.67 7.44 -5.94
C HIS A 59 -3.94 6.72 -5.53
N GLN A 60 -5.00 7.47 -5.17
CA GLN A 60 -6.29 6.87 -4.81
C GLN A 60 -6.90 6.04 -5.95
N ARG A 61 -6.76 6.46 -7.21
CA ARG A 61 -7.24 5.68 -8.37
C ARG A 61 -6.44 4.40 -8.55
N ILE A 62 -5.12 4.45 -8.33
CA ILE A 62 -4.24 3.28 -8.40
C ILE A 62 -4.61 2.31 -7.29
N ILE A 63 -4.70 2.78 -6.04
CA ILE A 63 -5.10 1.98 -4.88
C ILE A 63 -6.43 1.26 -5.15
N ARG A 64 -7.48 1.97 -5.58
CA ARG A 64 -8.77 1.35 -5.92
C ARG A 64 -8.68 0.29 -7.03
N SER A 65 -7.72 0.44 -7.95
CA SER A 65 -7.52 -0.53 -9.02
C SER A 65 -6.79 -1.78 -8.51
N ILE A 66 -5.75 -1.62 -7.69
CA ILE A 66 -5.08 -2.71 -6.97
C ILE A 66 -6.09 -3.48 -6.14
N GLU A 67 -6.92 -2.74 -5.43
CA GLU A 67 -8.03 -3.27 -4.67
C GLU A 67 -8.92 -4.19 -5.55
N ARG A 68 -9.45 -3.66 -6.65
CA ARG A 68 -10.31 -4.46 -7.54
C ARG A 68 -9.61 -5.72 -8.05
N GLN A 69 -8.31 -5.64 -8.38
CA GLN A 69 -7.53 -6.80 -8.81
C GLN A 69 -7.36 -7.84 -7.70
N ALA A 70 -7.01 -7.39 -6.49
CA ALA A 70 -6.89 -8.25 -5.32
C ALA A 70 -8.19 -9.02 -5.05
N LYS A 71 -9.33 -8.31 -5.12
CA LYS A 71 -10.65 -8.92 -4.98
C LYS A 71 -10.92 -9.97 -6.05
N ALA A 72 -10.60 -9.66 -7.31
CA ALA A 72 -10.79 -10.58 -8.43
C ALA A 72 -9.92 -11.85 -8.32
N MET A 73 -8.73 -11.72 -7.74
CA MET A 73 -7.84 -12.84 -7.45
C MET A 73 -8.23 -13.63 -6.18
N GLY A 74 -9.31 -13.24 -5.50
CA GLY A 74 -9.78 -13.93 -4.29
C GLY A 74 -9.04 -13.53 -3.00
N PHE A 75 -8.24 -12.47 -3.01
CA PHE A 75 -7.66 -11.93 -1.78
C PHE A 75 -8.77 -11.24 -0.98
N ALA A 76 -9.18 -11.89 0.11
CA ALA A 76 -10.04 -11.28 1.11
C ALA A 76 -9.26 -10.19 1.85
N TYR A 77 -9.76 -8.96 1.78
CA TYR A 77 -9.16 -7.84 2.47
C TYR A 77 -9.19 -8.04 3.98
N TYR A 78 -8.02 -7.93 4.60
CA TYR A 78 -7.94 -7.29 5.91
C TYR A 78 -8.06 -5.80 5.67
N THR A 79 -9.29 -5.27 5.62
CA THR A 79 -9.50 -3.82 5.69
C THR A 79 -9.05 -3.34 7.06
N SER A 80 -7.76 -3.03 7.21
CA SER A 80 -7.18 -2.50 8.44
C SER A 80 -7.56 -1.03 8.71
N ALA A 81 -8.76 -0.60 8.31
CA ALA A 81 -9.41 0.56 8.90
C ALA A 81 -10.34 0.15 10.08
N ARG A 82 -10.66 -1.14 10.25
CA ARG A 82 -11.44 -1.62 11.41
C ARG A 82 -10.71 -2.58 12.33
N SER A 83 -9.65 -3.26 11.87
CA SER A 83 -9.02 -4.36 12.64
C SER A 83 -7.86 -3.96 13.56
N LYS A 84 -7.41 -2.70 13.55
CA LYS A 84 -6.57 -2.14 14.64
C LYS A 84 -7.37 -1.33 15.67
N ALA A 85 -8.55 -0.82 15.30
CA ALA A 85 -9.46 -0.17 16.24
C ALA A 85 -10.12 -1.19 17.20
N THR A 86 -10.42 -2.41 16.72
CA THR A 86 -11.01 -3.46 17.57
C THR A 86 -10.01 -4.11 18.54
N ARG A 87 -8.69 -3.95 18.34
CA ARG A 87 -7.69 -4.50 19.26
C ARG A 87 -7.34 -3.57 20.43
N LEU A 88 -7.75 -2.30 20.36
CA LEU A 88 -7.57 -1.31 21.44
C LEU A 88 -8.80 -1.22 22.36
N GLU A 89 -10.01 -1.52 21.87
CA GLU A 89 -11.22 -1.52 22.70
C GLU A 89 -11.33 -2.74 23.62
N GLU A 90 -10.77 -3.91 23.25
CA GLU A 90 -10.75 -5.09 24.14
C GLU A 90 -9.74 -4.98 25.29
N THR A 91 -8.75 -4.09 25.19
CA THR A 91 -7.78 -3.86 26.27
C THR A 91 -8.25 -2.84 27.31
N TYR A 92 -9.30 -2.07 27.05
CA TYR A 92 -9.78 -1.01 27.97
C TYR A 92 -11.03 -1.40 28.77
N ASN A 93 -11.54 -2.62 28.60
CA ASN A 93 -12.73 -3.12 29.29
C ASN A 93 -12.43 -4.37 30.16
N ARG A 94 -11.24 -4.40 30.78
CA ARG A 94 -10.88 -5.33 31.84
C ARG A 94 -10.74 -4.60 33.16
#